data_AF-A0A1I8CS48-F1
#
_entry.id   AF-A0A1I8CS48-F1
#
_cell.length_a   1.000
_cell.length_b   1.000
_cell.length_c   1.000
_cell.angle_alpha   90.00
_cell.angle_beta   90.00
_cell.angle_gamma   90.00
#
_symmetry.space_group_name_H-M   'P 1'
#
loop_
_entity.id
_entity.type
_entity.pdbx_description
1 polymer ?
#
loop_
_entity_poly.entity_id
_entity_poly.type
_entity_poly.pdbx_seq_one_letter_code
_entity_poly.pdbx_strand_id
1 'polypeptide(L)'
;MDNSCVLGISSAQQYDYCPADRNELGAAVKKECCDCCLLAKDLTDRGDPCLAPIGFSSPCLNSFNKCCNNKNNTDIINQENIKEETRLNKITNEGRANHDRCKASNCEHYCNDRRGEKVECSCKTGFDLAPNGFNCIDVDECNLGSHDCGPLYQCRNIQGSYRCDPKRCASHEVMNPRTGICVSITCPVGYVASNGKCQDTNECVIPSICKPFEECINTAGSYRCQSVGSICEAGSKIDPNTGFCQDIDECLEGTHTCGRQECINLVGTFRCVLGTFRCVCKAGYEFNKTTLQCEDIDECLKFKGHMCSLHATCQNTIGSFKCHCLQGYENSGDGKNCHDIDECALGIGQCSQRCVNTPGSYQCICDRGYQLKADNKNCEDIDECALYSNNKNDLCMGGCINTPGSFRCSCPRGYEVMADGIICKDIDECAKGMCPQDNVCVNTLGDFKCHRITCPKNYYHDKTHKNRCMRSSKVCEGLSVTSCKKHPLHVTWQHMPLPRHVNISSSRTSIVLFTLKGPTNPNSQVQYELKVENVFTEKEDVIPAVRTNFLLQKGDDINSAIIALRDSLDGPQEIHLEMILPPTLITGTTPQRME
;
A
#
# COMPACT_ATOMS: atom_id res chain seq x y z
N MET A 1 -16.72 1.46 -3.82
CA MET A 1 -16.51 0.26 -2.97
C MET A 1 -17.37 -0.93 -3.42
N ASP A 2 -18.63 -0.76 -3.88
CA ASP A 2 -19.48 -1.90 -4.31
C ASP A 2 -18.98 -2.70 -5.52
N ASN A 3 -18.26 -2.10 -6.47
CA ASN A 3 -17.70 -2.86 -7.59
C ASN A 3 -16.60 -3.83 -7.15
N SER A 4 -15.94 -3.59 -6.02
CA SER A 4 -14.87 -4.44 -5.50
C SER A 4 -15.39 -5.80 -5.06
N CYS A 5 -16.51 -5.87 -4.32
CA CYS A 5 -17.10 -7.14 -3.88
C CYS A 5 -17.74 -7.95 -5.01
N VAL A 6 -18.36 -7.29 -5.98
CA VAL A 6 -18.91 -7.97 -7.16
C VAL A 6 -17.79 -8.59 -7.98
N LEU A 7 -16.68 -7.87 -8.19
CA LEU A 7 -15.48 -8.41 -8.82
C LEU A 7 -14.91 -9.58 -8.00
N GLY A 8 -14.93 -9.49 -6.67
CA GLY A 8 -14.52 -10.56 -5.78
C GLY A 8 -15.37 -11.83 -5.91
N ILE A 9 -16.69 -11.73 -5.91
CA ILE A 9 -17.60 -12.88 -6.12
C ILE A 9 -17.37 -13.50 -7.51
N SER A 10 -17.23 -12.67 -8.56
CA SER A 10 -16.93 -13.21 -9.89
C SER A 10 -15.57 -13.90 -9.95
N SER A 11 -14.57 -13.40 -9.22
CA SER A 11 -13.28 -14.07 -9.06
C SER A 11 -13.43 -15.43 -8.36
N ALA A 12 -14.26 -15.55 -7.31
CA ALA A 12 -14.56 -16.81 -6.62
C ALA A 12 -15.35 -17.83 -7.47
N GLN A 13 -16.07 -17.34 -8.49
CA GLN A 13 -16.79 -18.19 -9.44
C GLN A 13 -15.89 -18.68 -10.58
N GLN A 14 -14.91 -17.87 -10.98
CA GLN A 14 -14.01 -18.12 -12.09
C GLN A 14 -12.69 -18.80 -11.67
N TYR A 15 -12.29 -18.65 -10.41
CA TYR A 15 -11.07 -19.19 -9.79
C TYR A 15 -11.38 -19.72 -8.38
N ASP A 16 -10.69 -20.77 -7.93
CA ASP A 16 -10.85 -21.32 -6.57
C ASP A 16 -9.99 -20.59 -5.51
N TYR A 17 -9.43 -19.43 -5.88
CA TYR A 17 -8.71 -18.51 -4.99
C TYR A 17 -8.95 -17.06 -5.40
N CYS A 18 -8.64 -16.12 -4.50
CA CYS A 18 -8.97 -14.70 -4.67
C CYS A 18 -7.74 -13.81 -4.90
N PRO A 19 -7.44 -13.40 -6.15
CA PRO A 19 -6.28 -12.55 -6.45
C PRO A 19 -6.51 -11.09 -6.03
N ALA A 20 -5.45 -10.42 -5.56
CA ALA A 20 -5.46 -9.00 -5.24
C ALA A 20 -4.14 -8.30 -5.60
N ASP A 21 -4.20 -7.22 -6.38
CA ASP A 21 -3.09 -6.29 -6.61
C ASP A 21 -3.14 -5.16 -5.57
N ARG A 22 -2.06 -4.93 -4.82
CA ARG A 22 -2.01 -3.93 -3.74
C ARG A 22 -2.05 -2.48 -4.24
N ASN A 23 -1.87 -2.25 -5.55
CA ASN A 23 -1.96 -0.92 -6.16
C ASN A 23 -3.38 -0.59 -6.69
N GLU A 24 -4.33 -1.54 -6.61
CA GLU A 24 -5.71 -1.36 -7.10
C GLU A 24 -6.62 -0.75 -6.00
N LEU A 25 -7.31 0.35 -6.31
CA LEU A 25 -8.19 1.05 -5.36
C LEU A 25 -9.37 0.14 -4.96
N GLY A 26 -9.41 -0.30 -3.70
CA GLY A 26 -10.45 -1.21 -3.17
C GLY A 26 -10.10 -2.71 -3.23
N ALA A 27 -8.84 -3.06 -3.48
CA ALA A 27 -8.35 -4.45 -3.52
C ALA A 27 -8.63 -5.25 -2.23
N ALA A 28 -8.57 -4.61 -1.06
CA ALA A 28 -8.85 -5.26 0.23
C ALA A 28 -10.30 -5.76 0.33
N VAL A 29 -11.26 -4.92 -0.07
CA VAL A 29 -12.70 -5.24 -0.04
C VAL A 29 -13.06 -6.26 -1.13
N LYS A 30 -12.38 -6.22 -2.29
CA LYS A 30 -12.51 -7.21 -3.37
C LYS A 30 -12.05 -8.60 -2.93
N LYS A 31 -10.92 -8.67 -2.25
CA LYS A 31 -10.37 -9.92 -1.71
C LYS A 31 -11.29 -10.50 -0.62
N GLU A 32 -11.67 -9.69 0.36
CA GLU A 32 -12.55 -10.08 1.47
C GLU A 32 -13.87 -10.68 0.97
N CYS A 33 -14.52 -10.03 0.01
CA CYS A 33 -15.77 -10.52 -0.58
C CYS A 33 -15.61 -11.75 -1.48
N CYS A 34 -14.43 -11.98 -2.06
CA CYS A 34 -14.13 -13.19 -2.81
C CYS A 34 -13.94 -14.39 -1.85
N ASP A 35 -13.13 -14.19 -0.80
CA ASP A 35 -12.78 -15.22 0.18
C ASP A 35 -14.04 -15.74 0.90
N CYS A 36 -14.94 -14.84 1.29
CA CYS A 36 -16.21 -15.22 1.92
C CYS A 36 -17.15 -15.98 0.96
N CYS A 37 -17.08 -15.73 -0.35
CA CYS A 37 -17.85 -16.46 -1.34
C CYS A 37 -17.31 -17.89 -1.57
N LEU A 38 -15.98 -18.05 -1.61
CA LEU A 38 -15.34 -19.37 -1.72
C LEU A 38 -15.63 -20.25 -0.50
N LEU A 39 -15.61 -19.69 0.71
CA LEU A 39 -15.95 -20.41 1.94
C LEU A 39 -17.39 -20.98 1.89
N ALA A 40 -18.32 -20.19 1.39
CA ALA A 40 -19.70 -20.62 1.16
C ALA A 40 -19.79 -21.77 0.13
N LYS A 41 -19.08 -21.65 -0.99
CA LYS A 41 -19.04 -22.68 -2.03
C LYS A 41 -18.44 -24.00 -1.52
N ASP A 42 -17.37 -23.94 -0.74
CA ASP A 42 -16.71 -25.09 -0.12
C ASP A 42 -17.61 -25.80 0.91
N LEU A 43 -18.33 -25.05 1.77
CA LEU A 43 -19.35 -25.63 2.68
C LEU A 43 -20.46 -26.34 1.90
N THR A 44 -20.90 -25.74 0.79
CA THR A 44 -21.96 -26.32 -0.05
C THR A 44 -21.45 -27.57 -0.80
N ASP A 45 -20.19 -27.58 -1.22
CA ASP A 45 -19.56 -28.70 -1.94
C ASP A 45 -19.27 -29.90 -1.02
N ARG A 46 -19.05 -29.66 0.27
CA ARG A 46 -18.95 -30.70 1.31
C ARG A 46 -20.30 -31.19 1.82
N GLY A 47 -21.40 -30.53 1.44
CA GLY A 47 -22.76 -30.87 1.85
C GLY A 47 -23.16 -30.35 3.24
N ASP A 48 -22.39 -29.42 3.81
CA ASP A 48 -22.66 -28.81 5.11
C ASP A 48 -23.68 -27.66 5.01
N PRO A 49 -24.48 -27.39 6.07
CA PRO A 49 -25.46 -26.31 6.07
C PRO A 49 -24.76 -24.96 5.99
N CYS A 50 -25.11 -24.18 4.99
CA CYS A 50 -24.45 -22.91 4.76
C CYS A 50 -24.87 -21.80 5.73
N LEU A 51 -24.28 -21.82 6.92
CA LEU A 51 -24.52 -20.87 7.98
C LEU A 51 -23.31 -19.94 8.09
N ALA A 52 -23.54 -18.64 7.89
CA ALA A 52 -22.49 -17.65 8.00
C ALA A 52 -22.03 -17.46 9.46
N PRO A 53 -20.71 -17.48 9.74
CA PRO A 53 -20.17 -17.18 11.06
C PRO A 53 -20.53 -15.77 11.56
N ILE A 54 -20.72 -15.63 12.88
CA ILE A 54 -20.99 -14.34 13.52
C ILE A 54 -19.71 -13.49 13.52
N GLY A 55 -19.80 -12.23 13.07
CA GLY A 55 -18.65 -11.30 13.02
C GLY A 55 -18.17 -10.95 11.60
N PHE A 56 -18.83 -11.49 10.57
CA PHE A 56 -18.57 -11.07 9.20
C PHE A 56 -18.90 -9.59 9.01
N SER A 57 -18.02 -8.87 8.30
CA SER A 57 -18.33 -7.54 7.81
C SER A 57 -19.55 -7.61 6.88
N SER A 58 -20.35 -6.55 6.81
CA SER A 58 -21.53 -6.54 5.93
C SER A 58 -21.22 -6.91 4.47
N PRO A 59 -20.08 -6.52 3.87
CA PRO A 59 -19.70 -6.97 2.52
C PRO A 59 -19.41 -8.48 2.43
N CYS A 60 -18.63 -9.04 3.36
CA CYS A 60 -18.27 -10.46 3.41
C CYS A 60 -19.50 -11.36 3.60
N LEU A 61 -20.40 -11.00 4.53
CA LEU A 61 -21.64 -11.73 4.80
C LEU A 61 -22.55 -11.82 3.57
N ASN A 62 -22.60 -10.73 2.80
CA ASN A 62 -23.43 -10.68 1.60
C ASN A 62 -22.85 -11.55 0.46
N SER A 63 -21.53 -11.61 0.32
CA SER A 63 -20.86 -12.52 -0.62
C SER A 63 -21.02 -13.99 -0.25
N PHE A 64 -20.84 -14.34 1.02
CA PHE A 64 -20.97 -15.72 1.52
C PHE A 64 -22.38 -16.28 1.25
N ASN A 65 -23.42 -15.55 1.66
CA ASN A 65 -24.79 -15.99 1.46
C ASN A 65 -25.13 -16.14 -0.04
N LYS A 66 -24.56 -15.30 -0.90
CA LYS A 66 -24.73 -15.40 -2.36
C LYS A 66 -24.10 -16.64 -2.96
N CYS A 67 -22.89 -17.03 -2.56
CA CYS A 67 -22.24 -18.23 -3.12
C CYS A 67 -22.85 -19.55 -2.64
N CYS A 68 -23.46 -19.57 -1.45
CA CYS A 68 -24.09 -20.79 -0.94
C CYS A 68 -25.41 -21.15 -1.60
N ASN A 69 -26.20 -20.15 -1.95
CA ASN A 69 -27.48 -20.38 -2.60
C ASN A 69 -27.35 -20.86 -4.06
N ASN A 70 -26.14 -20.89 -4.61
CA ASN A 70 -25.93 -21.23 -6.02
C ASN A 70 -25.98 -22.74 -6.34
N LYS A 71 -26.16 -23.66 -5.36
CA LYS A 71 -26.13 -25.12 -5.65
C LYS A 71 -27.34 -26.00 -5.30
N ASN A 72 -28.27 -25.62 -4.43
CA ASN A 72 -29.39 -26.54 -4.09
C ASN A 72 -30.75 -26.05 -4.57
N ASN A 73 -31.05 -26.38 -5.83
CA ASN A 73 -32.41 -26.54 -6.32
C ASN A 73 -32.75 -28.03 -6.27
N THR A 74 -33.28 -28.52 -5.13
CA THR A 74 -34.38 -29.51 -5.03
C THR A 74 -34.67 -29.87 -3.56
N ASP A 75 -35.93 -29.63 -3.22
CA ASP A 75 -36.80 -30.32 -2.26
C ASP A 75 -36.67 -30.15 -0.73
N ILE A 76 -37.75 -29.53 -0.24
CA ILE A 76 -38.27 -29.29 1.10
C ILE A 76 -38.84 -30.59 1.68
N ILE A 77 -38.69 -30.81 3.00
CA ILE A 77 -39.78 -31.35 3.84
C ILE A 77 -39.76 -30.64 5.22
N ASN A 78 -40.86 -29.92 5.50
CA ASN A 78 -41.74 -29.90 6.69
C ASN A 78 -41.11 -30.07 8.10
N GLN A 79 -41.60 -29.47 9.19
CA GLN A 79 -42.96 -29.04 9.51
C GLN A 79 -42.96 -28.15 10.78
N GLU A 80 -44.09 -27.47 10.92
CA GLU A 80 -44.63 -26.63 11.99
C GLU A 80 -44.37 -27.05 13.46
N ASN A 81 -44.70 -26.08 14.35
CA ASN A 81 -44.76 -26.06 15.83
C ASN A 81 -43.51 -25.40 16.45
N ILE A 82 -43.58 -24.23 17.08
CA ILE A 82 -44.48 -23.83 18.18
C ILE A 82 -44.79 -22.33 18.10
N LYS A 83 -46.07 -22.01 18.34
CA LYS A 83 -46.70 -20.70 18.38
C LYS A 83 -46.27 -19.82 19.57
N GLU A 84 -46.41 -18.52 19.30
CA GLU A 84 -46.97 -17.43 20.12
C GLU A 84 -46.30 -16.95 21.42
N GLU A 85 -46.19 -15.62 21.44
CA GLU A 85 -46.35 -14.69 22.57
C GLU A 85 -45.21 -14.64 23.61
N THR A 86 -44.52 -13.50 23.78
CA THR A 86 -45.13 -12.26 24.28
C THR A 86 -44.19 -11.06 24.13
N ARG A 87 -44.82 -9.88 24.01
CA ARG A 87 -44.22 -8.54 24.13
C ARG A 87 -43.39 -8.36 25.40
N LEU A 88 -42.48 -7.38 25.32
CA LEU A 88 -41.92 -6.60 26.44
C LEU A 88 -42.80 -6.62 27.71
N ASN A 89 -42.18 -6.92 28.85
CA ASN A 89 -42.42 -6.19 30.09
C ASN A 89 -41.15 -6.15 30.96
N LYS A 90 -40.83 -4.94 31.43
CA LYS A 90 -39.93 -4.63 32.55
C LYS A 90 -40.19 -5.55 33.73
N ILE A 91 -39.16 -6.23 34.25
CA ILE A 91 -39.00 -6.47 35.69
C ILE A 91 -37.52 -6.27 36.06
N THR A 92 -37.37 -5.62 37.21
CA THR A 92 -36.23 -5.12 37.96
C THR A 92 -35.12 -6.13 38.30
N ASN A 93 -33.94 -5.58 38.60
CA ASN A 93 -32.83 -6.12 39.41
C ASN A 93 -33.04 -7.49 40.08
N GLU A 94 -32.16 -8.45 39.78
CA GLU A 94 -31.19 -9.08 40.72
C GLU A 94 -30.52 -10.34 40.12
N GLY A 95 -29.18 -10.33 40.07
CA GLY A 95 -28.30 -11.52 40.21
C GLY A 95 -28.25 -12.64 39.16
N ARG A 96 -27.26 -12.60 38.24
CA ARG A 96 -26.30 -13.73 38.01
C ARG A 96 -25.23 -13.36 36.97
N ALA A 97 -23.97 -13.40 37.42
CA ALA A 97 -22.78 -13.37 36.58
C ALA A 97 -22.63 -14.68 35.78
N ASN A 98 -22.19 -14.60 34.52
CA ASN A 98 -21.61 -15.73 33.80
C ASN A 98 -20.33 -15.27 33.09
N HIS A 99 -19.21 -15.86 33.51
CA HIS A 99 -17.86 -15.63 32.98
C HIS A 99 -17.74 -16.08 31.51
N ASP A 100 -17.02 -15.30 30.71
CA ASP A 100 -16.67 -15.59 29.32
C ASP A 100 -15.45 -16.54 29.27
N ARG A 101 -15.63 -17.81 28.89
CA ARG A 101 -14.60 -18.87 29.00
C ARG A 101 -13.49 -18.74 27.95
N CYS A 102 -13.76 -18.06 26.83
CA CYS A 102 -12.76 -17.73 25.80
C CYS A 102 -11.70 -16.73 26.29
N LYS A 103 -11.98 -15.95 27.34
CA LYS A 103 -10.98 -15.04 27.93
C LYS A 103 -9.89 -15.74 28.74
N ALA A 104 -10.08 -17.02 29.07
CA ALA A 104 -9.15 -17.81 29.87
C ALA A 104 -8.44 -18.93 29.08
N SER A 105 -8.66 -19.04 27.77
CA SER A 105 -7.98 -20.02 26.91
C SER A 105 -6.71 -19.46 26.27
N ASN A 106 -5.75 -20.33 25.98
CA ASN A 106 -4.46 -19.97 25.36
C ASN A 106 -4.47 -20.14 23.83
N CYS A 107 -5.62 -20.01 23.16
CA CYS A 107 -5.71 -20.17 21.72
C CYS A 107 -4.97 -19.02 21.00
N GLU A 108 -4.09 -19.34 20.06
CA GLU A 108 -3.25 -18.34 19.38
C GLU A 108 -4.04 -17.46 18.39
N HIS A 109 -4.99 -18.05 17.65
CA HIS A 109 -5.74 -17.33 16.61
C HIS A 109 -7.23 -17.24 16.88
N TYR A 110 -7.93 -18.37 16.94
CA TYR A 110 -9.38 -18.40 17.12
C TYR A 110 -9.75 -19.34 18.25
N CYS A 111 -10.80 -18.98 19.00
CA CYS A 111 -11.27 -19.69 20.17
C CYS A 111 -12.79 -19.81 20.12
N ASN A 112 -13.32 -21.03 20.21
CA ASN A 112 -14.74 -21.30 20.15
C ASN A 112 -15.23 -21.95 21.47
N ASP A 113 -16.19 -21.32 22.14
CA ASP A 113 -16.82 -21.84 23.37
C ASP A 113 -18.30 -22.18 23.11
N ARG A 114 -18.55 -23.47 22.86
CA ARG A 114 -19.90 -24.02 22.81
C ARG A 114 -20.28 -24.43 24.22
N ARG A 115 -21.11 -23.62 24.90
CA ARG A 115 -21.56 -23.83 26.29
C ARG A 115 -21.96 -25.29 26.54
N GLY A 116 -21.11 -26.01 27.28
CA GLY A 116 -21.27 -27.43 27.60
C GLY A 116 -20.08 -28.31 27.23
N GLU A 117 -19.20 -27.86 26.33
CA GLU A 117 -18.02 -28.62 25.88
C GLU A 117 -16.68 -27.90 26.16
N LYS A 118 -15.56 -28.58 25.86
CA LYS A 118 -14.20 -28.03 25.99
C LYS A 118 -13.96 -26.99 24.89
N VAL A 119 -13.28 -25.91 25.26
CA VAL A 119 -12.93 -24.80 24.36
C VAL A 119 -12.01 -25.31 23.24
N GLU A 120 -12.39 -25.06 21.99
CA GLU A 120 -11.69 -25.54 20.80
C GLU A 120 -10.98 -24.37 20.11
N CYS A 121 -9.68 -24.54 19.81
CA CYS A 121 -8.88 -23.55 19.11
C CYS A 121 -8.77 -23.87 17.62
N SER A 122 -8.75 -22.84 16.78
CA SER A 122 -8.50 -23.00 15.35
C SER A 122 -7.55 -21.93 14.82
N CYS A 123 -6.95 -22.22 13.67
CA CYS A 123 -5.90 -21.40 13.06
C CYS A 123 -6.40 -20.59 11.87
N LYS A 124 -5.69 -19.49 11.58
CA LYS A 124 -5.86 -18.73 10.34
C LYS A 124 -5.40 -19.56 9.15
N THR A 125 -5.99 -19.31 7.99
CA THR A 125 -5.60 -19.96 6.74
C THR A 125 -4.10 -19.76 6.45
N GLY A 126 -3.44 -20.81 5.96
CA GLY A 126 -1.98 -20.88 5.85
C GLY A 126 -1.28 -21.40 7.12
N PHE A 127 -2.03 -21.72 8.18
CA PHE A 127 -1.49 -22.34 9.39
C PHE A 127 -2.37 -23.51 9.86
N ASP A 128 -1.73 -24.60 10.26
CA ASP A 128 -2.36 -25.77 10.84
C ASP A 128 -2.26 -25.75 12.36
N LEU A 129 -3.24 -26.37 13.03
CA LEU A 129 -3.22 -26.47 14.49
C LEU A 129 -2.11 -27.45 14.90
N ALA A 130 -1.18 -26.97 15.71
CA ALA A 130 -0.12 -27.77 16.25
C ALA A 130 -0.69 -28.93 17.09
N PRO A 131 0.05 -30.04 17.27
CA PRO A 131 -0.44 -31.22 18.00
C PRO A 131 -0.86 -30.93 19.45
N ASN A 132 -0.42 -29.81 20.01
CA ASN A 132 -0.81 -29.36 21.35
C ASN A 132 -2.23 -28.78 21.42
N GLY A 133 -2.87 -28.51 20.27
CA GLY A 133 -4.26 -28.06 20.17
C GLY A 133 -4.50 -26.57 20.45
N PHE A 134 -3.45 -25.75 20.61
CA PHE A 134 -3.58 -24.33 20.95
C PHE A 134 -2.82 -23.38 20.01
N ASN A 135 -1.67 -23.82 19.49
CA ASN A 135 -0.79 -23.00 18.66
C ASN A 135 -0.94 -23.32 17.18
N CYS A 136 -0.55 -22.39 16.32
CA CYS A 136 -0.70 -22.49 14.88
C CYS A 136 0.67 -22.54 14.20
N ILE A 137 0.91 -23.61 13.43
CA ILE A 137 2.15 -23.82 12.67
C ILE A 137 1.93 -23.49 11.20
N ASP A 138 2.91 -22.81 10.61
CA ASP A 138 2.88 -22.44 9.19
C ASP A 138 2.82 -23.67 8.29
N VAL A 139 1.95 -23.65 7.28
CA VAL A 139 1.82 -24.74 6.30
C VAL A 139 2.76 -24.45 5.14
N ASP A 140 3.79 -25.27 4.96
CA ASP A 140 4.76 -25.08 3.87
C ASP A 140 4.23 -25.60 2.54
N GLU A 141 3.54 -24.74 1.79
CA GLU A 141 2.93 -25.12 0.51
C GLU A 141 3.96 -25.40 -0.58
N CYS A 142 5.19 -24.89 -0.43
CA CYS A 142 6.28 -25.19 -1.34
C CYS A 142 6.74 -26.65 -1.22
N ASN A 143 6.82 -27.18 0.00
CA ASN A 143 7.18 -28.58 0.25
C ASN A 143 6.04 -29.55 -0.06
N LEU A 144 4.80 -29.13 0.11
CA LEU A 144 3.61 -29.92 -0.21
C LEU A 144 3.31 -29.95 -1.72
N GLY A 145 3.97 -29.11 -2.51
CA GLY A 145 3.75 -29.01 -3.96
C GLY A 145 2.38 -28.44 -4.34
N SER A 146 1.68 -27.83 -3.39
CA SER A 146 0.34 -27.25 -3.57
C SER A 146 0.40 -25.79 -4.03
N HIS A 147 1.40 -25.45 -4.85
CA HIS A 147 1.71 -24.09 -5.29
C HIS A 147 1.63 -23.93 -6.81
N ASP A 148 1.10 -22.80 -7.29
CA ASP A 148 0.84 -22.57 -8.72
C ASP A 148 1.93 -21.74 -9.43
N CYS A 149 3.17 -21.75 -8.92
CA CYS A 149 4.28 -21.04 -9.55
C CYS A 149 4.54 -21.60 -10.96
N GLY A 150 4.30 -20.78 -11.98
CA GLY A 150 4.56 -21.12 -13.39
C GLY A 150 6.03 -21.51 -13.64
N PRO A 151 6.35 -22.12 -14.81
CA PRO A 151 7.65 -22.75 -15.03
C PRO A 151 8.86 -21.81 -14.89
N LEU A 152 8.65 -20.49 -15.06
CA LEU A 152 9.64 -19.42 -14.94
C LEU A 152 9.83 -18.86 -13.51
N TYR A 153 9.12 -19.39 -12.51
CA TYR A 153 9.11 -18.88 -11.13
C TYR A 153 9.30 -20.01 -10.10
N GLN A 154 10.04 -19.74 -9.01
CA GLN A 154 10.33 -20.68 -7.93
C GLN A 154 9.53 -20.30 -6.68
N CYS A 155 8.95 -21.30 -6.02
CA CYS A 155 8.21 -21.14 -4.79
C CYS A 155 9.14 -20.86 -3.61
N ARG A 156 8.81 -19.87 -2.78
CA ARG A 156 9.44 -19.55 -1.51
C ARG A 156 8.39 -19.49 -0.42
N ASN A 157 8.50 -20.35 0.58
CA ASN A 157 7.56 -20.39 1.70
C ASN A 157 7.74 -19.16 2.61
N ILE A 158 6.63 -18.56 3.04
CA ILE A 158 6.59 -17.40 3.94
C ILE A 158 5.52 -17.63 5.01
N GLN A 159 5.57 -16.90 6.12
CA GLN A 159 4.60 -17.12 7.19
C GLN A 159 3.15 -16.85 6.72
N GLY A 160 2.34 -17.91 6.71
CA GLY A 160 0.94 -17.99 6.31
C GLY A 160 0.69 -18.11 4.81
N SER A 161 1.72 -18.28 3.96
CA SER A 161 1.57 -18.40 2.50
C SER A 161 2.89 -18.73 1.78
N TYR A 162 2.90 -18.71 0.43
CA TYR A 162 4.12 -18.77 -0.36
C TYR A 162 4.22 -17.62 -1.37
N ARG A 163 5.44 -17.33 -1.83
CA ARG A 163 5.72 -16.35 -2.90
C ARG A 163 6.43 -17.03 -4.05
N CYS A 164 6.02 -16.75 -5.28
CA CYS A 164 6.74 -17.17 -6.48
C CYS A 164 7.76 -16.10 -6.88
N ASP A 165 9.02 -16.33 -6.56
CA ASP A 165 10.10 -15.45 -6.97
C ASP A 165 10.57 -15.84 -8.39
N PRO A 166 10.99 -14.89 -9.25
CA PRO A 166 11.46 -15.21 -10.59
C PRO A 166 12.63 -16.20 -10.53
N LYS A 167 12.56 -17.30 -11.28
CA LYS A 167 13.71 -18.19 -11.43
C LYS A 167 14.81 -17.40 -12.12
N ARG A 168 15.85 -17.09 -11.36
CA ARG A 168 17.11 -16.63 -11.92
C ARG A 168 17.95 -17.88 -12.11
N CYS A 169 18.23 -18.21 -13.36
CA CYS A 169 19.23 -19.22 -13.65
C CYS A 169 20.57 -18.76 -13.08
N ALA A 170 21.43 -19.71 -12.73
CA ALA A 170 22.78 -19.35 -12.25
C ALA A 170 23.50 -18.52 -13.32
N SER A 171 24.54 -17.77 -12.94
CA SER A 171 25.27 -16.89 -13.85
C SER A 171 25.73 -17.57 -15.16
N HIS A 172 25.88 -18.90 -15.13
CA HIS A 172 26.33 -19.76 -16.22
C HIS A 172 25.21 -20.44 -17.04
N GLU A 173 23.95 -20.05 -16.85
CA GLU A 173 22.78 -20.69 -17.44
C GLU A 173 21.83 -19.66 -18.09
N VAL A 174 21.08 -20.08 -19.12
CA VAL A 174 20.05 -19.26 -19.78
C VAL A 174 18.70 -19.97 -19.73
N MET A 175 17.65 -19.21 -19.40
CA MET A 175 16.29 -19.71 -19.28
C MET A 175 15.69 -19.96 -20.66
N ASN A 176 15.31 -21.20 -20.97
CA ASN A 176 14.56 -21.50 -22.18
C ASN A 176 13.16 -20.86 -22.07
N PRO A 177 12.80 -19.91 -22.94
CA PRO A 177 11.56 -19.14 -22.80
C PRO A 177 10.28 -19.95 -23.04
N ARG A 178 10.36 -21.18 -23.60
CA ARG A 178 9.20 -22.05 -23.81
C ARG A 178 8.98 -23.06 -22.70
N THR A 179 10.04 -23.53 -22.04
CA THR A 179 9.96 -24.59 -21.02
C THR A 179 10.24 -24.10 -19.60
N GLY A 180 10.83 -22.91 -19.46
CA GLY A 180 11.27 -22.35 -18.18
C GLY A 180 12.38 -23.13 -17.47
N ILE A 181 13.03 -24.05 -18.19
CA ILE A 181 14.19 -24.81 -17.69
C ILE A 181 15.45 -24.01 -18.00
N CYS A 182 16.31 -23.85 -16.99
CA CYS A 182 17.63 -23.27 -17.14
C CYS A 182 18.54 -24.25 -17.87
N VAL A 183 19.11 -23.82 -18.98
CA VAL A 183 20.06 -24.61 -19.78
C VAL A 183 21.44 -24.01 -19.57
N SER A 184 22.41 -24.86 -19.21
CA SER A 184 23.80 -24.46 -19.05
C SER A 184 24.41 -24.01 -20.37
N ILE A 185 25.06 -22.85 -20.34
CA ILE A 185 25.79 -22.34 -21.49
C ILE A 185 27.12 -23.08 -21.56
N THR A 186 27.30 -23.94 -22.55
CA THR A 186 28.61 -24.54 -22.86
C THR A 186 29.49 -23.51 -23.56
N CYS A 187 30.41 -22.91 -22.82
CA CYS A 187 31.40 -21.97 -23.37
C CYS A 187 32.67 -22.71 -23.86
N PRO A 188 33.37 -22.16 -24.87
CA PRO A 188 34.70 -22.62 -25.24
C PRO A 188 35.69 -22.51 -24.07
N VAL A 189 36.76 -23.31 -24.10
CA VAL A 189 37.85 -23.25 -23.11
C VAL A 189 38.37 -21.81 -23.00
N GLY A 190 38.52 -21.30 -21.76
CA GLY A 190 38.93 -19.92 -21.46
C GLY A 190 37.79 -18.91 -21.30
N TYR A 191 36.55 -19.28 -21.60
CA TYR A 191 35.39 -18.41 -21.42
C TYR A 191 34.49 -18.93 -20.31
N VAL A 192 34.01 -18.03 -19.45
CA VAL A 192 33.02 -18.31 -18.41
C VAL A 192 31.67 -17.72 -18.82
N ALA A 193 30.61 -18.49 -18.60
CA ALA A 193 29.25 -18.02 -18.85
C ALA A 193 28.84 -17.01 -17.75
N SER A 194 28.51 -15.78 -18.17
CA SER A 194 28.09 -14.69 -17.31
C SER A 194 27.04 -13.83 -18.02
N ASN A 195 25.93 -13.52 -17.33
CA ASN A 195 24.82 -12.69 -17.86
C ASN A 195 24.28 -13.14 -19.23
N GLY A 196 24.18 -14.45 -19.46
CA GLY A 196 23.62 -15.00 -20.70
C GLY A 196 24.52 -14.90 -21.93
N LYS A 197 25.81 -14.61 -21.75
CA LYS A 197 26.84 -14.64 -22.80
C LYS A 197 28.11 -15.33 -22.29
N CYS A 198 28.92 -15.88 -23.18
CA CYS A 198 30.27 -16.32 -22.83
C CYS A 198 31.17 -15.09 -22.73
N GLN A 199 31.75 -14.88 -21.56
CA GLN A 199 32.69 -13.81 -21.28
C GLN A 199 34.08 -14.40 -21.10
N ASP A 200 35.08 -13.71 -21.65
CA ASP A 200 36.48 -14.06 -21.50
C ASP A 200 36.89 -14.08 -20.02
N THR A 201 37.57 -15.15 -19.59
CA THR A 201 38.04 -15.26 -18.21
C THR A 201 39.36 -14.53 -18.10
N ASN A 202 39.44 -13.48 -17.27
CA ASN A 202 40.72 -12.81 -17.05
C ASN A 202 41.60 -13.64 -16.10
N GLU A 203 42.43 -14.53 -16.64
CA GLU A 203 43.28 -15.40 -15.82
C GLU A 203 44.41 -14.63 -15.11
N CYS A 204 44.71 -13.40 -15.53
CA CYS A 204 45.73 -12.54 -14.89
C CYS A 204 45.35 -12.02 -13.50
N VAL A 205 44.11 -12.27 -13.05
CA VAL A 205 43.66 -11.95 -11.69
C VAL A 205 44.07 -13.05 -10.68
N ILE A 206 44.47 -14.24 -11.16
CA ILE A 206 44.89 -15.36 -10.31
C ILE A 206 46.33 -15.10 -9.81
N PRO A 207 46.58 -15.09 -8.48
CA PRO A 207 47.93 -14.94 -7.94
C PRO A 207 48.85 -16.06 -8.44
N SER A 208 50.06 -15.70 -8.89
CA SER A 208 51.09 -16.65 -9.35
C SER A 208 50.79 -17.45 -10.63
N ILE A 209 49.89 -16.98 -11.49
CA ILE A 209 49.62 -17.64 -12.80
C ILE A 209 50.78 -17.52 -13.80
N CYS A 210 51.51 -16.40 -13.75
CA CYS A 210 52.77 -16.21 -14.42
C CYS A 210 53.93 -16.27 -13.41
N LYS A 211 55.14 -16.56 -13.87
CA LYS A 211 56.32 -16.57 -12.99
C LYS A 211 56.53 -15.19 -12.36
N PRO A 212 57.26 -15.08 -11.22
CA PRO A 212 57.54 -13.82 -10.53
C PRO A 212 58.25 -12.72 -11.37
N PHE A 213 58.58 -12.99 -12.64
CA PHE A 213 59.32 -12.13 -13.57
C PHE A 213 58.64 -12.04 -14.97
N GLU A 214 57.36 -12.41 -15.06
CA GLU A 214 56.56 -12.34 -16.28
C GLU A 214 55.30 -11.49 -16.05
N GLU A 215 55.00 -10.58 -16.97
CA GLU A 215 53.76 -9.82 -16.98
C GLU A 215 52.67 -10.65 -17.68
N CYS A 216 51.52 -10.78 -17.02
CA CYS A 216 50.38 -11.50 -17.57
C CYS A 216 49.56 -10.58 -18.48
N ILE A 217 49.37 -10.99 -19.74
CA ILE A 217 48.50 -10.31 -20.70
C ILE A 217 47.29 -11.20 -20.96
N ASN A 218 46.11 -10.70 -20.60
CA ASN A 218 44.86 -11.39 -20.90
C ASN A 218 44.56 -11.32 -22.41
N THR A 219 44.21 -12.45 -23.01
CA THR A 219 43.83 -12.57 -24.42
C THR A 219 42.49 -13.27 -24.56
N ALA A 220 41.81 -13.12 -25.69
CA ALA A 220 40.47 -13.70 -25.85
C ALA A 220 40.52 -15.25 -25.83
N GLY A 221 40.09 -15.86 -24.72
CA GLY A 221 40.03 -17.29 -24.43
C GLY A 221 41.27 -17.87 -23.75
N SER A 222 42.24 -17.05 -23.33
CA SER A 222 43.47 -17.50 -22.67
C SER A 222 44.28 -16.30 -22.15
N TYR A 223 45.30 -16.54 -21.35
CA TYR A 223 46.35 -15.55 -21.06
C TYR A 223 47.67 -15.92 -21.75
N ARG A 224 48.58 -14.95 -21.86
CA ARG A 224 49.99 -15.22 -22.14
C ARG A 224 50.89 -14.48 -21.16
N CYS A 225 51.94 -15.14 -20.72
CA CYS A 225 52.97 -14.55 -19.87
C CYS A 225 54.08 -13.99 -20.76
N GLN A 226 54.35 -12.70 -20.65
CA GLN A 226 55.43 -12.04 -21.35
C GLN A 226 56.58 -11.79 -20.38
N SER A 227 57.78 -12.29 -20.70
CA SER A 227 58.97 -12.05 -19.89
C SER A 227 59.28 -10.56 -19.86
N VAL A 228 59.22 -9.96 -18.66
CA VAL A 228 59.75 -8.63 -18.46
C VAL A 228 61.23 -8.84 -18.20
N GLY A 229 62.06 -8.56 -19.21
CA GLY A 229 63.51 -8.71 -19.11
C GLY A 229 64.07 -7.98 -17.88
N SER A 230 65.13 -8.55 -17.29
CA SER A 230 65.87 -8.08 -16.10
C SER A 230 65.58 -6.65 -15.69
N ILE A 231 64.73 -6.48 -14.66
CA ILE A 231 64.20 -5.20 -14.18
C ILE A 231 65.21 -4.39 -13.34
N CYS A 232 66.35 -4.96 -12.93
CA CYS A 232 67.31 -4.23 -12.12
C CYS A 232 68.29 -3.40 -12.95
N GLU A 233 68.42 -2.13 -12.59
CA GLU A 233 69.44 -1.23 -13.11
C GLU A 233 70.84 -1.76 -12.78
N ALA A 234 71.84 -1.40 -13.60
CA ALA A 234 73.23 -1.81 -13.37
C ALA A 234 73.71 -1.35 -11.99
N GLY A 235 74.31 -2.25 -11.20
CA GLY A 235 74.71 -1.99 -9.81
C GLY A 235 73.77 -2.56 -8.75
N SER A 236 72.69 -3.23 -9.15
CA SER A 236 71.79 -3.95 -8.23
C SER A 236 71.62 -5.41 -8.62
N LYS A 237 71.48 -6.30 -7.63
CA LYS A 237 71.19 -7.72 -7.81
C LYS A 237 69.81 -8.06 -7.24
N ILE A 238 69.10 -8.98 -7.89
CA ILE A 238 67.80 -9.45 -7.37
C ILE A 238 68.07 -10.30 -6.13
N ASP A 239 67.44 -9.95 -5.01
CA ASP A 239 67.40 -10.80 -3.83
C ASP A 239 66.52 -12.04 -4.14
N PRO A 240 67.08 -13.26 -4.09
CA PRO A 240 66.37 -14.49 -4.48
C PRO A 240 65.21 -14.87 -3.55
N ASN A 241 65.11 -14.28 -2.36
CA ASN A 241 64.02 -14.54 -1.41
C ASN A 241 62.91 -13.48 -1.49
N THR A 242 63.24 -12.24 -1.82
CA THR A 242 62.29 -11.12 -1.77
C THR A 242 61.89 -10.59 -3.14
N GLY A 243 62.63 -10.91 -4.20
CA GLY A 243 62.32 -10.52 -5.59
C GLY A 243 62.51 -9.01 -5.87
N PHE A 244 62.99 -8.24 -4.90
CA PHE A 244 63.33 -6.83 -5.07
C PHE A 244 64.79 -6.67 -5.50
N CYS A 245 65.07 -5.61 -6.27
CA CYS A 245 66.44 -5.22 -6.59
C CYS A 245 67.11 -4.70 -5.32
N GLN A 246 68.10 -5.44 -4.84
CA GLN A 246 68.96 -4.99 -3.76
C GLN A 246 70.24 -4.40 -4.35
N ASP A 247 70.58 -3.24 -3.83
CA ASP A 247 71.86 -2.59 -4.09
C ASP A 247 73.04 -3.53 -3.79
N ILE A 248 74.04 -3.55 -4.67
CA ILE A 248 75.28 -4.28 -4.44
C ILE A 248 76.18 -3.37 -3.61
N ASP A 249 76.41 -3.70 -2.34
CA ASP A 249 77.34 -2.92 -1.51
C ASP A 249 78.79 -3.21 -1.93
N GLU A 250 79.33 -2.43 -2.85
CA GLU A 250 80.66 -2.67 -3.40
C GLU A 250 81.78 -2.45 -2.37
N CYS A 251 81.50 -1.71 -1.29
CA CYS A 251 82.43 -1.48 -0.19
C CYS A 251 82.52 -2.68 0.75
N LEU A 252 81.42 -3.40 0.98
CA LEU A 252 81.40 -4.66 1.73
C LEU A 252 81.85 -5.85 0.89
N GLU A 253 81.44 -5.91 -0.39
CA GLU A 253 81.78 -7.00 -1.30
C GLU A 253 83.19 -6.89 -1.91
N GLY A 254 83.87 -5.75 -1.71
CA GLY A 254 85.26 -5.54 -2.15
C GLY A 254 85.42 -5.41 -3.67
N THR A 255 84.34 -5.12 -4.38
CA THR A 255 84.30 -4.97 -5.84
C THR A 255 84.60 -3.53 -6.29
N HIS A 256 84.79 -2.61 -5.35
CA HIS A 256 85.13 -1.20 -5.58
C HIS A 256 86.60 -0.97 -5.97
N THR A 257 86.88 0.10 -6.73
CA THR A 257 88.24 0.45 -7.24
C THR A 257 88.90 1.63 -6.49
N CYS A 258 88.55 1.88 -5.23
CA CYS A 258 88.90 3.13 -4.50
C CYS A 258 90.36 3.28 -4.02
N GLY A 259 91.25 2.30 -4.22
CA GLY A 259 92.65 2.43 -3.81
C GLY A 259 92.83 2.78 -2.32
N ARG A 260 93.45 3.94 -2.02
CA ARG A 260 93.68 4.45 -0.64
C ARG A 260 92.60 5.42 -0.11
N GLN A 261 91.50 5.58 -0.84
CA GLN A 261 90.39 6.47 -0.46
C GLN A 261 89.31 5.67 0.28
N GLU A 262 88.56 6.31 1.17
CA GLU A 262 87.44 5.65 1.85
C GLU A 262 86.27 5.45 0.87
N CYS A 263 85.73 4.23 0.85
CA CYS A 263 84.59 3.83 0.02
C CYS A 263 83.29 4.16 0.76
N ILE A 264 82.36 4.82 0.07
CA ILE A 264 80.99 5.01 0.53
C ILE A 264 80.07 4.31 -0.47
N ASN A 265 79.30 3.34 0.03
CA ASN A 265 78.27 2.65 -0.75
C ASN A 265 77.09 3.59 -1.00
N LEU A 266 76.60 3.62 -2.25
CA LEU A 266 75.40 4.35 -2.65
C LEU A 266 74.49 3.41 -3.43
N VAL A 267 73.18 3.66 -3.37
CA VAL A 267 72.22 2.84 -4.12
C VAL A 267 72.53 2.92 -5.63
N GLY A 268 72.97 1.80 -6.20
CA GLY A 268 73.35 1.59 -7.60
C GLY A 268 74.82 1.85 -7.93
N THR A 269 75.68 2.28 -6.99
CA THR A 269 77.09 2.63 -7.26
C THR A 269 77.92 2.89 -6.00
N PHE A 270 79.25 2.95 -6.10
CA PHE A 270 80.13 3.41 -5.02
C PHE A 270 80.81 4.75 -5.34
N ARG A 271 81.16 5.51 -4.29
CA ARG A 271 82.03 6.70 -4.43
C ARG A 271 83.21 6.66 -3.47
N CYS A 272 84.34 7.14 -3.95
CA CYS A 272 85.57 7.25 -3.16
C CYS A 272 85.75 8.70 -2.70
N VAL A 273 86.00 8.93 -1.42
CA VAL A 273 86.19 10.29 -0.87
C VAL A 273 87.46 10.42 -0.05
N LEU A 274 88.07 11.61 -0.10
CA LEU A 274 89.10 12.06 0.82
C LEU A 274 88.39 12.79 1.97
N GLY A 275 88.35 12.18 3.15
CA GLY A 275 87.48 12.61 4.24
C GLY A 275 87.73 14.03 4.73
N THR A 276 86.66 14.81 4.97
CA THR A 276 86.64 15.98 5.90
C THR A 276 85.21 16.54 6.20
N PHE A 277 85.01 16.89 7.49
CA PHE A 277 84.10 17.82 8.21
C PHE A 277 82.59 17.97 7.88
N ARG A 278 81.76 17.90 8.93
CA ARG A 278 80.28 18.05 8.94
C ARG A 278 79.87 19.43 9.48
N CYS A 279 79.26 20.27 8.64
CA CYS A 279 78.52 21.47 9.08
C CYS A 279 77.10 21.08 9.55
N VAL A 280 76.62 21.67 10.65
CA VAL A 280 75.24 21.48 11.16
C VAL A 280 74.51 22.83 11.14
N CYS A 281 73.38 22.88 10.44
CA CYS A 281 72.52 24.06 10.36
C CYS A 281 71.65 24.22 11.61
N LYS A 282 71.19 25.45 11.88
CA LYS A 282 70.21 25.74 12.93
C LYS A 282 68.84 25.12 12.58
N ALA A 283 68.02 24.85 13.59
CA ALA A 283 66.65 24.34 13.36
C ALA A 283 65.85 25.31 12.46
N GLY A 284 65.10 24.76 11.51
CA GLY A 284 64.40 25.51 10.46
C GLY A 284 65.23 25.78 9.20
N TYR A 285 66.50 25.36 9.16
CA TYR A 285 67.38 25.56 8.00
C TYR A 285 67.98 24.25 7.48
N GLU A 286 68.13 24.13 6.16
CA GLU A 286 68.80 23.01 5.50
C GLU A 286 70.11 23.44 4.83
N PHE A 287 71.09 22.53 4.82
CA PHE A 287 72.40 22.81 4.22
C PHE A 287 72.32 22.62 2.70
N ASN A 288 72.46 23.71 1.96
CA ASN A 288 72.54 23.68 0.51
C ASN A 288 73.98 23.33 0.07
N LYS A 289 74.13 22.17 -0.56
CA LYS A 289 75.43 21.62 -1.00
C LYS A 289 76.08 22.42 -2.14
N THR A 290 75.30 23.24 -2.85
CA THR A 290 75.76 24.06 -3.98
C THR A 290 76.25 25.43 -3.50
N THR A 291 75.52 26.06 -2.57
CA THR A 291 75.87 27.39 -2.03
C THR A 291 76.75 27.31 -0.78
N LEU A 292 76.92 26.11 -0.20
CA LEU A 292 77.64 25.85 1.05
C LEU A 292 77.11 26.67 2.24
N GLN A 293 75.82 27.02 2.21
CA GLN A 293 75.15 27.83 3.24
C GLN A 293 73.90 27.12 3.77
N CYS A 294 73.46 27.54 4.96
CA CYS A 294 72.19 27.11 5.52
C CYS A 294 71.07 28.00 4.99
N GLU A 295 70.17 27.41 4.22
CA GLU A 295 69.01 28.08 3.65
C GLU A 295 67.75 27.70 4.42
N ASP A 296 66.79 28.60 4.45
CA ASP A 296 65.51 28.38 5.13
C ASP A 296 64.78 27.19 4.51
N ILE A 297 64.20 26.34 5.36
CA ILE A 297 63.37 25.24 4.88
C ILE A 297 61.98 25.81 4.61
N ASP A 298 61.57 25.88 3.34
CA ASP A 298 60.17 26.15 3.04
C ASP A 298 59.31 24.93 3.43
N GLU A 299 58.78 24.93 4.65
CA GLU A 299 57.99 23.80 5.16
C GLU A 299 56.69 23.61 4.36
N CYS A 300 56.16 24.68 3.76
CA CYS A 300 54.94 24.63 2.96
C CYS A 300 55.16 23.90 1.63
N LEU A 301 56.28 24.13 0.94
CA LEU A 301 56.64 23.41 -0.27
C LEU A 301 57.15 22.00 0.04
N LYS A 302 58.03 21.86 1.04
CA LYS A 302 58.71 20.60 1.35
C LYS A 302 57.75 19.52 1.86
N PHE A 303 56.78 19.91 2.69
CA PHE A 303 55.77 18.99 3.22
C PHE A 303 54.40 19.15 2.54
N LYS A 304 54.33 19.86 1.40
CA LYS A 304 53.08 20.13 0.67
C LYS A 304 51.96 20.67 1.56
N GLY A 305 52.30 21.46 2.58
CA GLY A 305 51.34 22.04 3.53
C GLY A 305 50.81 21.10 4.62
N HIS A 306 51.21 19.82 4.68
CA HIS A 306 50.74 18.85 5.69
C HIS A 306 51.13 19.19 7.14
N MET A 307 51.94 20.24 7.35
CA MET A 307 52.29 20.73 8.69
C MET A 307 51.16 21.56 9.35
N CYS A 308 50.18 21.97 8.55
CA CYS A 308 48.97 22.66 9.00
C CYS A 308 47.75 21.72 8.93
N SER A 309 46.70 22.04 9.68
CA SER A 309 45.40 21.34 9.54
C SER A 309 44.85 21.42 8.11
N LEU A 310 44.01 20.45 7.74
CA LEU A 310 43.31 20.40 6.45
C LEU A 310 42.50 21.69 6.16
N HIS A 311 42.06 22.38 7.21
CA HIS A 311 41.29 23.61 7.14
C HIS A 311 42.15 24.88 7.34
N ALA A 312 43.42 24.84 6.97
CA ALA A 312 44.35 25.95 7.11
C ALA A 312 45.26 26.10 5.89
N THR A 313 45.69 27.33 5.62
CA THR A 313 46.71 27.65 4.61
C THR A 313 48.07 27.84 5.27
N CYS A 314 49.11 27.25 4.66
CA CYS A 314 50.49 27.35 5.14
C CYS A 314 51.18 28.58 4.55
N GLN A 315 51.81 29.38 5.41
CA GLN A 315 52.68 30.48 5.02
C GLN A 315 54.08 30.26 5.57
N ASN A 316 55.08 30.17 4.69
CA ASN A 316 56.47 30.05 5.09
C ASN A 316 56.97 31.36 5.72
N THR A 317 57.80 31.26 6.75
CA THR A 317 58.46 32.39 7.41
C THR A 317 59.93 32.08 7.64
N ILE A 318 60.80 33.08 7.76
CA ILE A 318 62.23 32.79 7.94
C ILE A 318 62.45 32.07 9.28
N GLY A 319 62.90 30.81 9.21
CA GLY A 319 63.19 29.91 10.32
C GLY A 319 62.00 29.12 10.87
N SER A 320 60.80 29.25 10.28
CA SER A 320 59.58 28.52 10.70
C SER A 320 58.40 28.71 9.73
N PHE A 321 57.19 28.29 10.10
CA PHE A 321 55.98 28.54 9.31
C PHE A 321 54.79 28.98 10.17
N LYS A 322 53.78 29.58 9.53
CA LYS A 322 52.49 29.94 10.17
C LYS A 322 51.32 29.34 9.41
N CYS A 323 50.34 28.82 10.14
CA CYS A 323 49.09 28.31 9.59
C CYS A 323 47.96 29.35 9.79
N HIS A 324 47.26 29.69 8.72
CA HIS A 324 46.09 30.58 8.75
C HIS A 324 44.83 29.76 8.51
N CYS A 325 43.89 29.79 9.46
CA CYS A 325 42.63 29.07 9.31
C CYS A 325 41.82 29.62 8.15
N LEU A 326 41.13 28.71 7.45
CA LEU A 326 40.17 29.08 6.41
C LEU A 326 38.98 29.84 7.02
N GLN A 327 38.25 30.58 6.18
CA GLN A 327 37.03 31.26 6.61
C GLN A 327 36.03 30.25 7.20
N GLY A 328 35.39 30.62 8.32
CA GLY A 328 34.51 29.72 9.07
C GLY A 328 35.23 28.85 10.12
N TYR A 329 36.56 28.95 10.22
CA TYR A 329 37.35 28.22 11.20
C TYR A 329 38.18 29.18 12.06
N GLU A 330 38.38 28.84 13.33
CA GLU A 330 39.24 29.56 14.26
C GLU A 330 40.36 28.67 14.82
N ASN A 331 41.38 29.30 15.40
CA ASN A 331 42.58 28.60 15.84
C ASN A 331 42.36 27.93 17.20
N SER A 332 42.73 26.66 17.32
CA SER A 332 42.61 25.88 18.56
C SER A 332 43.62 26.28 19.66
N GLY A 333 44.43 27.33 19.44
CA GLY A 333 45.47 27.82 20.36
C GLY A 333 46.87 27.30 20.08
N ASP A 334 47.00 26.14 19.41
CA ASP A 334 48.29 25.51 19.07
C ASP A 334 49.00 26.14 17.87
N GLY A 335 48.38 27.10 17.17
CA GLY A 335 48.97 27.75 16.00
C GLY A 335 48.94 26.90 14.72
N LYS A 336 48.48 25.65 14.79
CA LYS A 336 48.47 24.68 13.67
C LYS A 336 47.10 24.07 13.37
N ASN A 337 46.26 23.94 14.39
CA ASN A 337 44.94 23.33 14.30
C ASN A 337 43.85 24.38 14.21
N CYS A 338 42.89 24.14 13.32
CA CYS A 338 41.72 24.99 13.12
C CYS A 338 40.48 24.17 13.41
N HIS A 339 39.59 24.70 14.24
CA HIS A 339 38.28 24.12 14.51
C HIS A 339 37.19 25.02 13.94
N ASP A 340 36.07 24.40 13.65
CA ASP A 340 34.91 25.04 13.05
C ASP A 340 34.26 26.05 14.02
N ILE A 341 33.86 27.21 13.50
CA ILE A 341 33.15 28.23 14.28
C ILE A 341 31.67 27.89 14.25
N ASP A 342 31.08 27.57 15.41
CA ASP A 342 29.65 27.30 15.49
C ASP A 342 28.85 28.62 15.48
N GLU A 343 28.45 29.08 14.29
CA GLU A 343 27.71 30.33 14.16
C GLU A 343 26.28 30.26 14.73
N CYS A 344 25.75 29.06 14.92
CA CYS A 344 24.46 28.82 15.55
C CYS A 344 24.54 29.01 17.07
N ALA A 345 25.59 28.47 17.72
CA ALA A 345 25.84 28.65 19.14
C ALA A 345 26.17 30.12 19.48
N LEU A 346 26.85 30.82 18.57
CA LEU A 346 27.20 32.24 18.72
C LEU A 346 26.05 33.20 18.35
N GLY A 347 24.94 32.69 17.80
CA GLY A 347 23.78 33.51 17.39
C GLY A 347 24.04 34.42 16.19
N ILE A 348 25.14 34.21 15.46
CA ILE A 348 25.53 34.99 14.28
C ILE A 348 24.71 34.58 13.05
N GLY A 349 24.24 33.32 13.02
CA GLY A 349 23.49 32.77 11.88
C GLY A 349 22.19 33.52 11.55
N GLN A 350 21.54 34.14 12.54
CA GLN A 350 20.30 34.92 12.38
C GLN A 350 19.20 34.18 11.59
N CYS A 351 19.08 32.86 11.77
CA CYS A 351 18.03 32.08 11.15
C CYS A 351 16.67 32.41 11.77
N SER A 352 15.64 32.54 10.94
CA SER A 352 14.27 32.81 11.42
C SER A 352 13.66 31.67 12.22
N GLN A 353 14.04 30.41 11.94
CA GLN A 353 13.53 29.22 12.60
C GLN A 353 14.68 28.37 13.14
N ARG A 354 15.19 27.41 12.38
CA ARG A 354 16.21 26.46 12.85
C ARG A 354 17.57 26.75 12.22
N CYS A 355 18.62 26.81 13.04
CA CYS A 355 20.00 26.92 12.60
C CYS A 355 20.70 25.56 12.76
N VAL A 356 21.46 25.14 11.75
CA VAL A 356 22.30 23.95 11.79
C VAL A 356 23.71 24.33 11.40
N ASN A 357 24.66 24.08 12.31
CA ASN A 357 26.07 24.30 12.05
C ASN A 357 26.62 23.22 11.09
N THR A 358 27.50 23.61 10.17
CA THR A 358 28.16 22.73 9.21
C THR A 358 29.66 23.04 9.14
N PRO A 359 30.54 22.12 8.73
CA PRO A 359 31.96 22.41 8.69
C PRO A 359 32.29 23.59 7.73
N GLY A 360 32.68 24.73 8.30
CA GLY A 360 33.07 25.98 7.64
C GLY A 360 31.94 26.98 7.39
N SER A 361 30.70 26.70 7.83
CA SER A 361 29.52 27.57 7.63
C SER A 361 28.32 27.10 8.44
N TYR A 362 27.20 27.80 8.41
CA TYR A 362 25.91 27.33 8.90
C TYR A 362 24.86 27.25 7.78
N GLN A 363 23.76 26.57 8.07
CA GLN A 363 22.56 26.56 7.22
C GLN A 363 21.29 26.79 8.06
N CYS A 364 20.39 27.61 7.53
CA CYS A 364 19.07 27.79 8.10
C CYS A 364 18.08 26.80 7.48
N ILE A 365 17.27 26.17 8.32
CA ILE A 365 16.28 25.17 7.93
C ILE A 365 14.90 25.61 8.42
N CYS A 366 13.92 25.46 7.54
CA CYS A 366 12.52 25.75 7.84
C CYS A 366 11.79 24.52 8.37
N ASP A 367 10.84 24.76 9.25
CA ASP A 367 9.90 23.77 9.78
C ASP A 367 8.94 23.30 8.68
N ARG A 368 8.24 22.19 8.93
CA ARG A 368 7.25 21.65 7.98
C ARG A 368 6.18 22.71 7.68
N GLY A 369 5.83 22.83 6.39
CA GLY A 369 4.87 23.84 5.90
C GLY A 369 5.51 25.18 5.54
N TYR A 370 6.83 25.33 5.69
CA TYR A 370 7.55 26.56 5.33
C TYR A 370 8.68 26.26 4.33
N GLN A 371 8.97 27.23 3.47
CA GLN A 371 10.07 27.19 2.51
C GLN A 371 11.09 28.29 2.80
N LEU A 372 12.36 28.01 2.50
CA LEU A 372 13.45 28.96 2.71
C LEU A 372 13.43 30.02 1.61
N LYS A 373 13.44 31.29 2.00
CA LYS A 373 13.54 32.43 1.08
C LYS A 373 14.91 32.48 0.41
N ALA A 374 14.99 33.25 -0.68
CA ALA A 374 16.23 33.52 -1.41
C ALA A 374 17.34 34.20 -0.57
N ASP A 375 17.01 34.73 0.61
CA ASP A 375 17.97 35.26 1.57
C ASP A 375 18.69 34.17 2.40
N ASN A 376 18.30 32.89 2.23
CA ASN A 376 18.80 31.72 2.95
C ASN A 376 18.69 31.81 4.48
N LYS A 377 17.83 32.69 5.01
CA LYS A 377 17.68 32.93 6.45
C LYS A 377 16.23 32.93 6.91
N ASN A 378 15.34 33.46 6.09
CA ASN A 378 13.94 33.60 6.43
C ASN A 378 13.10 32.47 5.84
N CYS A 379 12.15 31.98 6.63
CA CYS A 379 11.19 30.98 6.22
C CYS A 379 9.86 31.66 5.92
N GLU A 380 9.29 31.35 4.76
CA GLU A 380 7.96 31.78 4.38
C GLU A 380 7.00 30.61 4.30
N ASP A 381 5.75 30.88 4.63
CA ASP A 381 4.68 29.89 4.60
C ASP A 381 4.45 29.38 3.18
N ILE A 382 4.28 28.08 3.04
CA ILE A 382 3.96 27.45 1.76
C ILE A 382 2.45 27.54 1.59
N ASP A 383 1.97 28.33 0.63
CA ASP A 383 0.55 28.36 0.30
C ASP A 383 0.15 27.09 -0.47
N GLU A 384 -0.28 26.06 0.27
CA GLU A 384 -0.68 24.79 -0.34
C GLU A 384 -1.92 24.95 -1.23
N CYS A 385 -2.81 25.88 -0.89
CA CYS A 385 -4.00 26.16 -1.71
C CYS A 385 -3.60 26.67 -3.10
N ALA A 386 -2.64 27.60 -3.18
CA ALA A 386 -2.16 28.13 -4.45
C ALA A 386 -1.35 27.09 -5.27
N LEU A 387 -0.57 26.25 -4.60
CA LEU A 387 0.24 25.21 -5.24
C LEU A 387 -0.60 24.12 -5.90
N TYR A 388 -1.62 23.62 -5.22
CA TYR A 388 -2.42 22.49 -5.70
C TYR A 388 -3.62 22.92 -6.57
N SER A 389 -4.06 24.19 -6.51
CA SER A 389 -5.18 24.69 -7.31
C SER A 389 -4.94 24.67 -8.84
N ASN A 390 -3.69 24.64 -9.30
CA ASN A 390 -3.36 24.71 -10.73
C ASN A 390 -3.14 23.33 -11.40
N ASN A 391 -3.07 22.26 -10.60
CA ASN A 391 -2.60 20.94 -11.04
C ASN A 391 -3.67 19.84 -10.88
N LYS A 392 -4.94 20.10 -11.26
CA LYS A 392 -6.02 19.09 -11.41
C LYS A 392 -6.19 18.04 -10.28
N ASN A 393 -5.64 18.32 -9.09
CA ASN A 393 -5.72 17.48 -7.91
C ASN A 393 -6.33 18.37 -6.83
N ASP A 394 -7.65 18.30 -6.70
CA ASP A 394 -8.43 19.01 -5.69
C ASP A 394 -7.97 18.57 -4.30
N LEU A 395 -7.03 19.34 -3.72
CA LEU A 395 -6.47 19.14 -2.38
C LEU A 395 -7.57 19.03 -1.32
N CYS A 396 -8.69 19.72 -1.53
CA CYS A 396 -9.89 19.69 -0.71
C CYS A 396 -11.10 19.36 -1.61
N MET A 397 -12.05 18.57 -1.09
CA MET A 397 -13.33 18.35 -1.80
C MET A 397 -14.18 19.63 -1.90
N GLY A 398 -13.97 20.59 -0.99
CA GLY A 398 -14.62 21.90 -0.97
C GLY A 398 -13.62 23.05 -1.16
N GLY A 399 -13.73 24.11 -0.34
CA GLY A 399 -12.82 25.25 -0.40
C GLY A 399 -11.54 25.03 0.41
N CYS A 400 -10.39 25.46 -0.10
CA CYS A 400 -9.11 25.44 0.62
C CYS A 400 -8.86 26.80 1.31
N ILE A 401 -8.38 26.77 2.55
CA ILE A 401 -7.97 27.96 3.31
C ILE A 401 -6.54 27.76 3.81
N ASN A 402 -5.61 28.58 3.33
CA ASN A 402 -4.22 28.54 3.76
C ASN A 402 -4.08 29.05 5.22
N THR A 403 -3.18 28.44 6.00
CA THR A 403 -2.87 28.82 7.38
C THR A 403 -1.36 28.75 7.64
N PRO A 404 -0.81 29.49 8.62
CA PRO A 404 0.64 29.43 8.84
C PRO A 404 1.13 28.01 9.20
N GLY A 405 1.91 27.40 8.31
CA GLY A 405 2.50 26.06 8.41
C GLY A 405 1.61 24.91 7.96
N SER A 406 0.40 25.18 7.45
CA SER A 406 -0.54 24.14 6.99
C SER A 406 -1.74 24.72 6.23
N PHE A 407 -2.70 23.90 5.85
CA PHE A 407 -3.97 24.35 5.29
C PHE A 407 -5.15 23.66 5.98
N ARG A 408 -6.35 24.22 5.80
CA ARG A 408 -7.60 23.57 6.19
C ARG A 408 -8.60 23.56 5.06
N CYS A 409 -9.33 22.45 4.94
CA CYS A 409 -10.44 22.35 4.01
C CYS A 409 -11.74 22.81 4.66
N SER A 410 -12.58 23.47 3.87
CA SER A 410 -13.92 23.91 4.22
C SER A 410 -14.92 23.15 3.36
N CYS A 411 -15.88 22.50 3.99
CA CYS A 411 -16.90 21.76 3.27
C CYS A 411 -18.02 22.67 2.77
N PRO A 412 -18.65 22.33 1.63
CA PRO A 412 -19.88 22.99 1.19
C PRO A 412 -20.98 22.86 2.25
N ARG A 413 -22.01 23.71 2.16
CA ARG A 413 -23.18 23.63 3.05
C ARG A 413 -23.85 22.26 2.92
N GLY A 414 -24.27 21.68 4.04
CA GLY A 414 -24.83 20.32 4.10
C GLY A 414 -23.80 19.21 4.31
N TYR A 415 -22.51 19.56 4.40
CA TYR A 415 -21.43 18.60 4.59
C TYR A 415 -20.57 18.94 5.82
N GLU A 416 -20.03 17.91 6.46
CA GLU A 416 -19.10 18.00 7.59
C GLU A 416 -17.73 17.41 7.23
N VAL A 417 -16.66 18.01 7.77
CA VAL A 417 -15.28 17.57 7.52
C VAL A 417 -15.02 16.27 8.30
N MET A 418 -14.47 15.25 7.62
CA MET A 418 -14.09 13.98 8.24
C MET A 418 -12.80 14.11 9.07
N ALA A 419 -12.44 13.04 9.79
CA ALA A 419 -11.27 13.01 10.68
C ALA A 419 -9.92 13.26 9.96
N ASP A 420 -9.87 13.08 8.64
CA ASP A 420 -8.71 13.36 7.80
C ASP A 420 -8.55 14.84 7.45
N GLY A 421 -9.53 15.69 7.77
CA GLY A 421 -9.48 17.12 7.52
C GLY A 421 -9.66 17.51 6.04
N ILE A 422 -9.87 16.55 5.15
CA ILE A 422 -9.83 16.73 3.68
C ILE A 422 -11.14 16.29 3.02
N ILE A 423 -11.75 15.21 3.49
CA ILE A 423 -12.96 14.65 2.88
C ILE A 423 -14.21 15.23 3.55
N CYS A 424 -15.19 15.57 2.73
CA CYS A 424 -16.50 16.06 3.17
C CYS A 424 -17.52 14.93 3.17
N LYS A 425 -18.18 14.73 4.31
CA LYS A 425 -19.27 13.77 4.47
C LYS A 425 -20.61 14.50 4.54
N ASP A 426 -21.59 13.96 3.84
CA ASP A 426 -22.97 14.43 3.89
C ASP A 426 -23.53 14.36 5.32
N ILE A 427 -24.22 15.42 5.74
CA ILE A 427 -24.88 15.46 7.04
C ILE A 427 -26.23 14.78 6.90
N ASP A 428 -26.50 13.75 7.71
CA ASP A 428 -27.84 13.16 7.75
C ASP A 428 -28.80 14.03 8.59
N GLU A 429 -29.51 14.96 7.95
CA GLU A 429 -30.47 15.82 8.66
C GLU A 429 -31.71 15.07 9.15
N CYS A 430 -32.04 13.92 8.52
CA CYS A 430 -33.12 13.06 8.96
C CYS A 430 -32.81 12.40 10.30
N ALA A 431 -31.57 11.94 10.50
CA ALA A 431 -31.09 11.43 11.78
C ALA A 431 -31.08 12.51 12.88
N LYS A 432 -30.86 13.77 12.49
CA LYS A 432 -30.92 14.93 13.40
C LYS A 432 -32.35 15.40 13.70
N GLY A 433 -33.37 14.79 13.09
CA GLY A 433 -34.77 15.09 13.39
C GLY A 433 -35.24 16.46 12.90
N MET A 434 -34.66 16.98 11.82
CA MET A 434 -34.99 18.32 11.31
C MET A 434 -36.35 18.43 10.60
N CYS A 435 -37.06 17.32 10.36
CA CYS A 435 -38.44 17.33 9.80
C CYS A 435 -39.53 17.34 10.89
N PRO A 436 -40.71 17.93 10.60
CA PRO A 436 -41.90 17.82 11.45
C PRO A 436 -42.29 16.36 11.73
N GLN A 437 -42.87 16.08 12.91
CA GLN A 437 -43.13 14.71 13.37
C GLN A 437 -43.98 13.86 12.42
N ASP A 438 -44.88 14.45 11.63
CA ASP A 438 -45.78 13.72 10.72
C ASP A 438 -45.27 13.59 9.29
N ASN A 439 -44.13 14.20 8.96
CA ASN A 439 -43.56 14.15 7.62
C ASN A 439 -42.58 12.98 7.47
N VAL A 440 -42.47 12.48 6.24
CA VAL A 440 -41.44 11.52 5.84
C VAL A 440 -40.21 12.30 5.42
N CYS A 441 -39.10 12.09 6.13
CA CYS A 441 -37.82 12.72 5.83
C CYS A 441 -37.04 11.90 4.80
N VAL A 442 -36.43 12.58 3.84
CA VAL A 442 -35.57 11.99 2.81
C VAL A 442 -34.25 12.75 2.80
N ASN A 443 -33.18 12.08 3.20
CA ASN A 443 -31.85 12.65 3.21
C ASN A 443 -31.28 12.67 1.79
N THR A 444 -30.86 13.83 1.27
CA THR A 444 -30.27 13.97 -0.05
C THR A 444 -28.82 14.44 0.09
N LEU A 445 -28.01 14.29 -0.96
CA LEU A 445 -26.63 14.77 -0.90
C LEU A 445 -26.60 16.31 -0.80
N GLY A 446 -26.19 16.81 0.36
CA GLY A 446 -26.03 18.22 0.71
C GLY A 446 -27.28 18.91 1.26
N ASP A 447 -28.42 18.21 1.40
CA ASP A 447 -29.68 18.78 1.87
C ASP A 447 -30.70 17.67 2.25
N PHE A 448 -31.88 18.02 2.73
CA PHE A 448 -32.95 17.08 3.04
C PHE A 448 -34.33 17.58 2.57
N LYS A 449 -35.22 16.64 2.22
CA LYS A 449 -36.61 16.94 1.86
C LYS A 449 -37.59 16.30 2.83
N CYS A 450 -38.55 17.10 3.31
CA CYS A 450 -39.66 16.62 4.13
C CYS A 450 -40.92 16.48 3.29
N HIS A 451 -41.40 15.26 3.09
CA HIS A 451 -42.63 14.99 2.35
C HIS A 451 -43.80 14.78 3.30
N ARG A 452 -44.86 15.57 3.11
CA ARG A 452 -46.13 15.38 3.81
C ARG A 452 -47.01 14.44 3.01
N ILE A 453 -47.32 13.28 3.56
CA ILE A 453 -48.21 12.32 2.91
C ILE A 453 -49.65 12.67 3.24
N THR A 454 -50.49 12.71 2.21
CA THR A 454 -51.94 12.89 2.35
C THR A 454 -52.64 11.63 1.87
N CYS A 455 -53.38 10.97 2.77
CA CYS A 455 -54.08 9.74 2.39
C CYS A 455 -55.21 10.01 1.37
N PRO A 456 -55.38 9.13 0.37
CA PRO A 456 -56.52 9.16 -0.54
C PRO A 456 -57.86 9.09 0.19
N LYS A 457 -58.93 9.53 -0.48
CA LYS A 457 -60.28 9.53 0.10
C LYS A 457 -60.65 8.14 0.62
N ASN A 458 -61.15 8.07 1.85
CA ASN A 458 -61.49 6.84 2.58
C ASN A 458 -60.27 5.93 2.90
N TYR A 459 -59.05 6.45 2.90
CA TYR A 459 -57.88 5.83 3.52
C TYR A 459 -57.45 6.63 4.74
N TYR A 460 -56.86 5.98 5.74
CA TYR A 460 -56.37 6.62 6.97
C TYR A 460 -54.89 6.30 7.21
N HIS A 461 -54.16 7.16 7.91
CA HIS A 461 -52.73 6.96 8.18
C HIS A 461 -52.48 5.72 9.05
N ASP A 462 -51.48 4.93 8.68
CA ASP A 462 -50.97 3.86 9.52
C ASP A 462 -50.27 4.47 10.75
N LYS A 463 -50.62 3.97 11.95
CA LYS A 463 -50.04 4.41 13.22
C LYS A 463 -48.57 4.01 13.38
N THR A 464 -48.13 2.98 12.64
CA THR A 464 -46.80 2.39 12.75
C THR A 464 -45.85 2.87 11.65
N HIS A 465 -46.37 3.14 10.45
CA HIS A 465 -45.58 3.57 9.29
C HIS A 465 -46.08 4.91 8.77
N LYS A 466 -45.31 5.98 8.99
CA LYS A 466 -45.65 7.35 8.53
C LYS A 466 -45.87 7.44 7.02
N ASN A 467 -45.27 6.51 6.28
CA ASN A 467 -45.32 6.46 4.83
C ASN A 467 -46.43 5.57 4.25
N ARG A 468 -47.37 5.08 5.07
CA ARG A 468 -48.43 4.17 4.64
C ARG A 468 -49.82 4.67 5.04
N CYS A 469 -50.77 4.48 4.13
CA CYS A 469 -52.20 4.69 4.35
C CYS A 469 -52.96 3.37 4.20
N MET A 470 -53.85 3.08 5.14
CA MET A 470 -54.65 1.86 5.20
C MET A 470 -56.07 2.10 4.68
N ARG A 471 -56.65 1.11 3.99
CA ARG A 471 -58.01 1.18 3.45
C ARG A 471 -59.04 1.21 4.58
N SER A 472 -59.96 2.18 4.56
CA SER A 472 -61.15 2.16 5.43
C SER A 472 -62.23 1.24 4.86
N SER A 473 -63.06 0.67 5.74
CA SER A 473 -64.30 -0.04 5.35
C SER A 473 -65.20 0.76 4.41
N LYS A 474 -65.21 2.10 4.54
CA LYS A 474 -65.97 3.04 3.70
C LYS A 474 -65.58 3.06 2.22
N VAL A 475 -64.41 2.52 1.87
CA VAL A 475 -63.99 2.41 0.44
C VAL A 475 -64.91 1.47 -0.33
N CYS A 476 -65.49 0.47 0.34
CA CYS A 476 -66.32 -0.55 -0.29
C CYS A 476 -67.83 -0.36 -0.06
N GLU A 477 -68.24 0.71 0.61
CA GLU A 477 -69.66 1.03 0.81
C GLU A 477 -70.32 1.34 -0.54
N GLY A 478 -71.33 0.55 -0.92
CA GLY A 478 -72.06 0.71 -2.19
C GLY A 478 -71.43 0.03 -3.41
N LEU A 479 -70.30 -0.67 -3.26
CA LEU A 479 -69.63 -1.41 -4.33
C LEU A 479 -69.89 -2.92 -4.22
N SER A 480 -70.00 -3.61 -5.35
CA SER A 480 -70.07 -5.07 -5.38
C SER A 480 -68.77 -5.70 -4.84
N VAL A 481 -68.85 -6.95 -4.35
CA VAL A 481 -67.67 -7.69 -3.83
C VAL A 481 -66.55 -7.77 -4.87
N THR A 482 -66.89 -7.85 -6.16
CA THR A 482 -65.92 -7.83 -7.27
C THR A 482 -65.32 -6.46 -7.53
N SER A 483 -66.06 -5.37 -7.35
CA SER A 483 -65.55 -4.00 -7.52
C SER A 483 -64.72 -3.54 -6.32
N CYS A 484 -65.11 -3.88 -5.09
CA CYS A 484 -64.33 -3.60 -3.88
C CYS A 484 -62.95 -4.29 -3.89
N LYS A 485 -62.86 -5.49 -4.48
CA LYS A 485 -61.59 -6.21 -4.66
C LYS A 485 -60.58 -5.51 -5.58
N LYS A 486 -61.00 -4.52 -6.38
CA LYS A 486 -60.10 -3.74 -7.25
C LYS A 486 -59.39 -2.60 -6.52
N HIS A 487 -59.83 -2.22 -5.31
CA HIS A 487 -59.19 -1.15 -4.54
C HIS A 487 -58.10 -1.69 -3.59
N PRO A 488 -56.91 -1.06 -3.55
CA PRO A 488 -55.77 -1.56 -2.79
C PRO A 488 -56.01 -1.56 -1.28
N LEU A 489 -55.48 -2.55 -0.55
CA LEU A 489 -55.64 -2.63 0.91
C LEU A 489 -54.87 -1.56 1.67
N HIS A 490 -53.77 -1.11 1.10
CA HIS A 490 -52.96 -0.03 1.62
C HIS A 490 -52.20 0.63 0.46
N VAL A 491 -51.81 1.89 0.66
CA VAL A 491 -50.97 2.65 -0.27
C VAL A 491 -49.74 3.09 0.52
N THR A 492 -48.55 2.88 -0.01
CA THR A 492 -47.28 3.26 0.63
C THR A 492 -46.50 4.18 -0.28
N TRP A 493 -45.95 5.27 0.25
CA TRP A 493 -45.07 6.18 -0.47
C TRP A 493 -43.62 5.85 -0.10
N GLN A 494 -42.78 5.66 -1.10
CA GLN A 494 -41.35 5.50 -0.92
C GLN A 494 -40.64 6.56 -1.76
N HIS A 495 -39.72 7.29 -1.13
CA HIS A 495 -38.94 8.33 -1.77
C HIS A 495 -37.49 7.86 -1.77
N MET A 496 -36.87 7.87 -2.94
CA MET A 496 -35.47 7.52 -3.10
C MET A 496 -34.76 8.64 -3.87
N PRO A 497 -33.81 9.34 -3.25
CA PRO A 497 -33.02 10.32 -3.95
C PRO A 497 -31.99 9.58 -4.81
N LEU A 498 -32.03 9.82 -6.12
CA LEU A 498 -31.02 9.33 -7.04
C LEU A 498 -30.03 10.47 -7.35
N PRO A 499 -28.70 10.21 -7.34
CA PRO A 499 -27.71 11.19 -7.77
C PRO A 499 -27.99 11.68 -9.19
N ARG A 500 -27.59 12.91 -9.52
CA ARG A 500 -27.64 13.35 -10.92
C ARG A 500 -26.65 12.51 -11.74
N HIS A 501 -27.06 12.12 -12.94
CA HIS A 501 -26.24 11.32 -13.88
C HIS A 501 -25.88 9.92 -13.38
N VAL A 502 -26.89 9.15 -12.95
CA VAL A 502 -26.71 7.71 -12.72
C VAL A 502 -26.40 7.02 -14.05
N ASN A 503 -25.11 6.87 -14.36
CA ASN A 503 -24.66 6.20 -15.57
C ASN A 503 -24.71 4.69 -15.35
N ILE A 504 -25.69 4.02 -15.96
CA ILE A 504 -25.79 2.56 -15.96
C ILE A 504 -24.76 2.05 -16.97
N SER A 505 -23.54 1.81 -16.48
CA SER A 505 -22.42 1.24 -17.25
C SER A 505 -22.86 -0.02 -18.00
N SER A 506 -22.29 -0.28 -19.18
CA SER A 506 -22.48 -1.51 -19.97
C SER A 506 -22.17 -2.82 -19.24
N SER A 507 -21.57 -2.77 -18.04
CA SER A 507 -21.32 -3.91 -17.15
C SER A 507 -22.42 -4.17 -16.10
N ARG A 508 -23.32 -3.21 -15.86
CA ARG A 508 -24.45 -3.33 -14.92
C ARG A 508 -25.77 -3.35 -15.70
N THR A 509 -26.61 -4.36 -15.48
CA THR A 509 -27.87 -4.51 -16.23
C THR A 509 -29.04 -3.68 -15.67
N SER A 510 -29.00 -3.29 -14.38
CA SER A 510 -29.98 -2.42 -13.71
C SER A 510 -29.56 -2.02 -12.28
N ILE A 511 -30.22 -1.03 -11.69
CA ILE A 511 -30.06 -0.58 -10.29
C ILE A 511 -31.32 -0.91 -9.52
N VAL A 512 -31.22 -1.73 -8.48
CA VAL A 512 -32.37 -2.07 -7.64
C VAL A 512 -32.82 -0.83 -6.87
N LEU A 513 -34.10 -0.49 -7.00
CA LEU A 513 -34.73 0.63 -6.30
C LEU A 513 -35.43 0.11 -5.02
N PHE A 514 -36.34 -0.85 -5.18
CA PHE A 514 -37.16 -1.34 -4.07
C PHE A 514 -37.37 -2.85 -4.17
N THR A 515 -37.41 -3.51 -3.01
CA THR A 515 -37.79 -4.91 -2.88
C THR A 515 -39.05 -5.01 -2.04
N LEU A 516 -40.05 -5.71 -2.54
CA LEU A 516 -41.38 -5.79 -1.96
C LEU A 516 -41.73 -7.23 -1.66
N LYS A 517 -42.24 -7.48 -0.46
CA LYS A 517 -42.67 -8.81 -0.01
C LYS A 517 -44.19 -8.91 -0.12
N GLY A 518 -44.66 -9.98 -0.75
CA GLY A 518 -46.08 -10.33 -0.83
C GLY A 518 -46.56 -11.21 0.32
N PRO A 519 -47.81 -11.67 0.27
CA PRO A 519 -48.37 -12.54 1.29
C PRO A 519 -47.63 -13.87 1.37
N THR A 520 -47.38 -14.31 2.60
CA THR A 520 -46.56 -15.50 2.95
C THR A 520 -47.25 -16.84 2.68
N ASN A 521 -48.50 -16.85 2.21
CA ASN A 521 -49.24 -18.09 1.99
C ASN A 521 -48.77 -18.78 0.69
N PRO A 522 -48.18 -19.99 0.77
CA PRO A 522 -47.57 -20.69 -0.37
C PRO A 522 -48.58 -21.14 -1.43
N ASN A 523 -49.87 -21.24 -1.09
CA ASN A 523 -50.92 -21.69 -2.03
C ASN A 523 -51.49 -20.57 -2.93
N SER A 524 -51.07 -19.33 -2.72
CA SER A 524 -51.46 -18.18 -3.52
C SER A 524 -50.27 -17.71 -4.34
N GLN A 525 -50.19 -18.11 -5.60
CA GLN A 525 -49.25 -17.48 -6.54
C GLN A 525 -49.73 -16.05 -6.81
N VAL A 526 -48.89 -15.07 -6.59
CA VAL A 526 -49.19 -13.66 -6.85
C VAL A 526 -48.39 -13.20 -8.06
N GLN A 527 -49.08 -12.68 -9.07
CA GLN A 527 -48.44 -11.98 -10.17
C GLN A 527 -48.33 -10.49 -9.81
N TYR A 528 -47.26 -9.84 -10.23
CA TYR A 528 -47.07 -8.40 -10.03
C TYR A 528 -47.09 -7.70 -11.38
N GLU A 529 -47.80 -6.59 -11.45
CA GLU A 529 -47.77 -5.67 -12.58
C GLU A 529 -47.35 -4.29 -12.09
N LEU A 530 -46.37 -3.69 -12.77
CA LEU A 530 -45.88 -2.34 -12.49
C LEU A 530 -46.42 -1.38 -13.54
N LYS A 531 -46.98 -0.25 -13.10
CA LYS A 531 -47.43 0.86 -13.92
C LYS A 531 -46.74 2.16 -13.49
N VAL A 532 -46.49 3.03 -14.45
CA VAL A 532 -46.03 4.40 -14.20
C VAL A 532 -47.24 5.29 -14.40
N GLU A 533 -47.72 5.92 -13.32
CA GLU A 533 -48.96 6.71 -13.34
C GLU A 533 -48.65 8.17 -13.66
N ASN A 534 -47.85 8.84 -12.83
CA ASN A 534 -47.52 10.25 -12.97
C ASN A 534 -46.02 10.48 -12.86
N VAL A 535 -45.49 11.36 -13.71
CA VAL A 535 -44.10 11.81 -13.66
C VAL A 535 -44.08 13.33 -13.66
N PHE A 536 -43.50 13.91 -12.62
CA PHE A 536 -43.35 15.35 -12.48
C PHE A 536 -41.88 15.72 -12.67
N THR A 537 -41.60 16.63 -13.60
CA THR A 537 -40.26 17.15 -13.86
C THR A 537 -40.16 18.61 -13.41
N GLU A 538 -39.04 19.01 -12.83
CA GLU A 538 -38.84 20.41 -12.41
C GLU A 538 -38.49 21.34 -13.59
N LYS A 539 -38.10 20.79 -14.75
CA LYS A 539 -37.67 21.53 -15.95
C LYS A 539 -38.28 20.94 -17.22
N GLU A 540 -38.58 21.79 -18.20
CA GLU A 540 -39.17 21.40 -19.49
C GLU A 540 -38.23 20.53 -20.36
N ASP A 541 -36.91 20.68 -20.21
CA ASP A 541 -35.91 19.96 -21.01
C ASP A 541 -35.61 18.52 -20.50
N VAL A 542 -36.29 18.05 -19.47
CA VAL A 542 -36.02 16.74 -18.85
C VAL A 542 -36.94 15.68 -19.46
N ILE A 543 -36.36 14.61 -20.03
CA ILE A 543 -37.13 13.51 -20.63
C ILE A 543 -37.84 12.73 -19.51
N PRO A 544 -39.19 12.71 -19.47
CA PRO A 544 -39.92 12.05 -18.40
C PRO A 544 -39.71 10.54 -18.42
N ALA A 545 -39.61 9.94 -17.23
CA ALA A 545 -39.49 8.50 -17.09
C ALA A 545 -40.72 7.76 -17.66
N VAL A 546 -40.48 6.66 -18.35
CA VAL A 546 -41.51 5.77 -18.91
C VAL A 546 -41.38 4.36 -18.34
N ARG A 547 -42.40 3.52 -18.55
CA ARG A 547 -42.44 2.16 -18.00
C ARG A 547 -41.22 1.30 -18.39
N THR A 548 -40.65 1.52 -19.57
CA THR A 548 -39.48 0.74 -20.06
C THR A 548 -38.19 1.05 -19.31
N ASN A 549 -38.09 2.22 -18.64
CA ASN A 549 -36.94 2.55 -17.79
C ASN A 549 -36.87 1.63 -16.56
N PHE A 550 -37.96 0.94 -16.21
CA PHE A 550 -38.05 0.08 -15.03
C PHE A 550 -38.17 -1.39 -15.40
N LEU A 551 -37.52 -2.25 -14.62
CA LEU A 551 -37.66 -3.70 -14.64
C LEU A 551 -38.41 -4.15 -13.39
N LEU A 552 -39.31 -5.10 -13.59
CA LEU A 552 -39.98 -5.82 -12.52
C LEU A 552 -39.47 -7.27 -12.55
N GLN A 553 -38.80 -7.68 -11.49
CA GLN A 553 -38.19 -9.01 -11.37
C GLN A 553 -38.83 -9.75 -10.20
N LYS A 554 -38.84 -11.08 -10.24
CA LYS A 554 -39.24 -11.91 -9.09
C LYS A 554 -38.15 -11.79 -8.03
N GLY A 555 -38.52 -11.50 -6.80
CA GLY A 555 -37.57 -11.46 -5.68
C GLY A 555 -37.29 -12.86 -5.10
N ASP A 556 -36.37 -12.90 -4.14
CA ASP A 556 -35.85 -14.16 -3.56
C ASP A 556 -36.89 -14.88 -2.67
N ASP A 557 -37.83 -14.14 -2.07
CA ASP A 557 -38.89 -14.70 -1.22
C ASP A 557 -40.12 -15.15 -2.05
N ILE A 558 -40.87 -16.13 -1.54
CA ILE A 558 -42.18 -16.54 -2.10
C ILE A 558 -43.08 -15.30 -2.20
N ASN A 559 -43.61 -15.04 -3.39
CA ASN A 559 -44.39 -13.85 -3.70
C ASN A 559 -43.66 -12.52 -3.46
N SER A 560 -42.36 -12.38 -3.73
CA SER A 560 -41.68 -11.08 -3.71
C SER A 560 -41.39 -10.52 -5.10
N ALA A 561 -41.27 -9.20 -5.20
CA ALA A 561 -40.95 -8.48 -6.43
C ALA A 561 -39.87 -7.43 -6.20
N ILE A 562 -38.97 -7.29 -7.17
CA ILE A 562 -37.89 -6.31 -7.19
C ILE A 562 -38.17 -5.32 -8.32
N ILE A 563 -38.18 -4.03 -8.00
CA ILE A 563 -38.24 -2.94 -8.96
C ILE A 563 -36.83 -2.41 -9.16
N ALA A 564 -36.35 -2.42 -10.40
CA ALA A 564 -35.01 -1.93 -10.74
C ALA A 564 -35.07 -0.90 -11.88
N LEU A 565 -34.18 0.08 -11.85
CA LEU A 565 -33.96 1.02 -12.94
C LEU A 565 -33.01 0.42 -13.96
N ARG A 566 -33.44 0.28 -15.20
CA ARG A 566 -32.67 -0.31 -16.31
C ARG A 566 -31.88 0.73 -17.09
N ASP A 567 -32.52 1.86 -17.37
CA ASP A 567 -31.97 2.92 -18.22
C ASP A 567 -31.75 4.17 -17.37
N SER A 568 -30.68 4.91 -17.67
CA SER A 568 -30.38 6.17 -16.97
C SER A 568 -31.55 7.15 -17.10
N LEU A 569 -31.88 7.83 -16.00
CA LEU A 569 -32.86 8.90 -15.99
C LEU A 569 -32.17 10.25 -15.85
N ASP A 570 -32.61 11.21 -16.64
CA ASP A 570 -32.30 12.61 -16.40
C ASP A 570 -33.07 13.10 -15.18
N GLY A 571 -32.53 14.06 -14.43
CA GLY A 571 -33.12 14.48 -13.16
C GLY A 571 -33.10 16.00 -12.96
N PRO A 572 -33.84 16.52 -11.97
CA PRO A 572 -34.66 15.81 -10.98
C PRO A 572 -36.10 15.54 -11.47
N GLN A 573 -36.63 14.36 -11.14
CA GLN A 573 -38.00 13.95 -11.44
C GLN A 573 -38.64 13.22 -10.24
N GLU A 574 -39.94 13.41 -10.03
CA GLU A 574 -40.76 12.63 -9.10
C GLU A 574 -41.62 11.64 -9.89
N ILE A 575 -41.49 10.34 -9.59
CA ILE A 575 -42.06 9.26 -10.39
C ILE A 575 -42.99 8.44 -9.50
N HIS A 576 -44.27 8.39 -9.86
CA HIS A 576 -45.28 7.62 -9.14
C HIS A 576 -45.44 6.26 -9.81
N LEU A 577 -44.98 5.22 -9.09
CA LEU A 577 -45.09 3.84 -9.51
C LEU A 577 -46.28 3.18 -8.81
N GLU A 578 -47.20 2.62 -9.59
CA GLU A 578 -48.30 1.79 -9.07
C GLU A 578 -47.97 0.31 -9.28
N MET A 579 -48.22 -0.50 -8.25
CA MET A 579 -48.14 -1.95 -8.35
C MET A 579 -49.49 -2.59 -8.12
N ILE A 580 -49.82 -3.54 -9.00
CA ILE A 580 -51.09 -4.27 -8.97
C ILE A 580 -50.78 -5.75 -8.73
N LEU A 581 -51.53 -6.37 -7.82
CA LEU A 581 -51.52 -7.81 -7.55
C LEU A 581 -52.81 -8.44 -8.11
N PRO A 582 -52.82 -9.05 -9.31
CA PRO A 582 -53.97 -9.76 -9.81
C PRO A 582 -54.14 -11.10 -9.07
N PRO A 583 -55.38 -11.55 -8.82
CA PRO A 583 -55.62 -12.93 -8.38
C PRO A 583 -55.25 -13.91 -9.49
N THR A 584 -54.48 -14.96 -9.17
CA THR A 584 -54.19 -16.05 -10.10
C THR A 584 -55.43 -16.92 -10.31
N LEU A 585 -55.76 -17.19 -11.57
CA LEU A 585 -56.79 -18.13 -11.99
C LEU A 585 -56.32 -19.57 -11.68
N ILE A 586 -56.62 -20.06 -10.48
CA ILE A 586 -56.53 -21.50 -10.18
C ILE A 586 -57.94 -22.07 -10.28
N THR A 587 -58.16 -22.93 -11.27
CA THR A 587 -59.38 -23.70 -11.46
C THR A 587 -59.64 -24.60 -10.25
N GLY A 588 -60.79 -24.41 -9.61
CA GLY A 588 -61.40 -25.41 -8.75
C GLY A 588 -60.87 -25.48 -7.32
N THR A 589 -61.29 -24.55 -6.46
CA THR A 589 -62.02 -24.80 -5.19
C THR A 589 -62.17 -23.49 -4.41
N THR A 590 -63.19 -23.45 -3.55
CA THR A 590 -63.82 -22.29 -2.93
C THR A 590 -62.90 -21.40 -2.06
N PRO A 591 -63.26 -20.10 -1.90
CA PRO A 591 -62.34 -19.08 -1.44
C PRO A 591 -62.23 -19.01 0.09
N GLN A 592 -61.00 -19.02 0.59
CA GLN A 592 -60.63 -18.34 1.82
C GLN A 592 -59.40 -17.47 1.52
N ARG A 593 -59.52 -16.16 1.78
CA ARG A 593 -58.43 -15.20 1.67
C ARG A 593 -58.31 -14.48 3.01
N MET A 594 -57.23 -14.77 3.73
CA MET A 594 -56.71 -13.88 4.78
C MET A 594 -55.55 -13.11 4.17
N GLU A 595 -55.54 -11.79 4.36
CA GLU A 595 -54.46 -10.84 4.01
C GLU A 595 -54.05 -10.06 5.25
#